data_AF-A0A3S1CI92-F1
#
_entry.id   AF-A0A3S1CI92-F1
#
_cell.length_a   1.000
_cell.length_b   1.000
_cell.length_c   1.000
_cell.angle_alpha   90.00
_cell.angle_beta   90.00
_cell.angle_gamma   90.00
#
_symmetry.space_group_name_H-M   'P 1'
#
loop_
_entity.id
_entity.type
_entity.pdbx_description
1 polymer ?
#
loop_
_entity_poly.entity_id
_entity_poly.type
_entity_poly.pdbx_seq_one_letter_code
_entity_poly.pdbx_strand_id
1 'polypeptide(L)'
;METLNWMDKSAWADGEWQQEPDRIEWVFLGFPCLILRHEGSWLCGYVGIPPTHPYYGKDMLDIEIKALQVHKKITFSEASHHGDDPRAVCHQLLPKTDDYWWLGFDCSHSEDVFPRIINFYNFPSKASYKNVEFVKTQVEFLARQLNQLQ
;
A
#
# COMPACT_ATOMS: atom_id res chain seq x y z
N MET A 1 -5.99 -13.19 5.76
CA MET A 1 -5.07 -12.37 4.96
C MET A 1 -4.06 -13.34 4.40
N GLU A 2 -3.82 -13.28 3.09
CA GLU A 2 -2.82 -14.11 2.42
C GLU A 2 -1.50 -13.34 2.35
N THR A 3 -0.37 -14.02 2.48
CA THR A 3 0.95 -13.38 2.53
C THR A 3 1.96 -14.03 1.59
N LEU A 4 2.92 -13.24 1.12
CA LEU A 4 4.04 -13.69 0.30
C LEU A 4 5.32 -12.94 0.73
N ASN A 5 6.42 -13.67 0.75
CA ASN A 5 7.78 -13.13 0.89
C ASN A 5 8.58 -13.49 -0.38
N TRP A 6 9.32 -12.54 -0.93
CA TRP A 6 10.20 -12.79 -2.08
C TRP A 6 11.50 -12.00 -2.04
N MET A 7 11.61 -10.98 -1.18
CA MET A 7 12.82 -10.18 -1.06
C MET A 7 13.82 -10.82 -0.11
N ASP A 8 15.10 -10.85 -0.51
CA ASP A 8 16.19 -11.15 0.42
C ASP A 8 16.50 -9.90 1.27
N LYS A 9 16.28 -10.02 2.58
CA LYS A 9 16.44 -8.94 3.56
C LYS A 9 17.73 -9.06 4.37
N SER A 10 18.60 -10.02 4.05
CA SER A 10 19.85 -10.28 4.79
C SER A 10 20.80 -9.09 4.81
N ALA A 11 20.75 -8.22 3.80
CA ALA A 11 21.56 -7.01 3.71
C ALA A 11 20.91 -5.75 4.33
N TRP A 12 19.68 -5.86 4.83
CA TRP A 12 18.98 -4.74 5.47
C TRP A 12 19.45 -4.57 6.92
N ALA A 13 19.30 -3.36 7.45
CA ALA A 13 19.53 -3.13 8.88
C ALA A 13 18.58 -3.99 9.73
N ASP A 14 18.95 -4.27 10.97
CA ASP A 14 18.09 -4.99 11.91
C ASP A 14 16.84 -4.17 12.26
N GLY A 15 15.67 -4.83 12.28
CA GLY A 15 14.40 -4.21 12.63
C GLY A 15 13.20 -5.14 12.40
N GLU A 16 12.00 -4.69 12.75
CA GLU A 16 10.79 -5.52 12.70
C GLU A 16 10.43 -6.00 11.27
N TRP A 17 10.80 -5.21 10.25
CA TRP A 17 10.63 -5.52 8.82
C TRP A 17 11.28 -6.83 8.38
N GLN A 18 12.25 -7.36 9.14
CA GLN A 18 12.87 -8.66 8.86
C GLN A 18 11.87 -9.81 8.96
N GLN A 19 10.81 -9.65 9.76
CA GLN A 19 9.78 -10.67 9.99
C GLN A 19 8.47 -10.35 9.27
N GLU A 20 8.35 -9.17 8.67
CA GLU A 20 7.13 -8.76 7.98
C GLU A 20 7.06 -9.36 6.57
N PRO A 21 5.87 -9.74 6.09
CA PRO A 21 5.67 -10.11 4.70
C PRO A 21 6.05 -8.99 3.72
N ASP A 22 6.32 -9.38 2.48
CA ASP A 22 6.54 -8.43 1.40
C ASP A 22 5.24 -8.09 0.65
N ARG A 23 4.26 -9.00 0.71
CA ARG A 23 2.92 -8.79 0.17
C ARG A 23 1.88 -9.38 1.11
N ILE A 24 0.81 -8.63 1.32
CA ILE A 24 -0.33 -9.03 2.15
C ILE A 24 -1.61 -8.65 1.42
N GLU A 25 -2.45 -9.63 1.13
CA GLU A 25 -3.75 -9.41 0.50
C GLU A 25 -4.90 -9.79 1.42
N TRP A 26 -5.97 -9.00 1.41
CA TRP A 26 -7.22 -9.31 2.09
C TRP A 26 -8.39 -8.55 1.48
N VAL A 27 -9.60 -8.85 1.94
CA VAL A 27 -10.81 -8.11 1.57
C VAL A 27 -11.34 -7.39 2.80
N PHE A 28 -11.73 -6.12 2.63
CA PHE A 28 -12.33 -5.30 3.67
C PHE A 28 -13.46 -4.44 3.11
N LEU A 29 -14.66 -4.53 3.71
CA LEU A 29 -15.89 -3.88 3.21
C LEU A 29 -16.19 -4.22 1.73
N GLY A 30 -15.84 -5.42 1.29
CA GLY A 30 -16.00 -5.84 -0.10
C GLY A 30 -14.94 -5.30 -1.05
N PHE A 31 -14.05 -4.40 -0.60
CA PHE A 31 -12.93 -3.94 -1.40
C PHE A 31 -11.70 -4.84 -1.20
N PRO A 32 -10.99 -5.18 -2.27
CA PRO A 32 -9.68 -5.78 -2.13
C PRO A 32 -8.65 -4.79 -1.59
N CYS A 33 -7.80 -5.28 -0.71
CA CYS A 33 -6.78 -4.52 -0.02
C CYS A 33 -5.42 -5.20 -0.17
N LEU A 34 -4.39 -4.38 -0.31
CA LEU A 34 -3.02 -4.83 -0.53
C LEU A 34 -2.05 -4.00 0.32
N ILE A 35 -1.12 -4.68 0.98
CA ILE A 35 0.16 -4.10 1.42
C ILE A 35 1.24 -4.70 0.53
N LEU A 36 2.11 -3.83 0.02
CA LEU A 36 3.23 -4.24 -0.83
C LEU A 36 4.53 -3.58 -0.38
N ARG A 37 5.58 -4.37 -0.26
CA ARG A 37 6.94 -3.92 -0.06
C ARG A 37 7.50 -3.39 -1.37
N HIS A 38 7.90 -2.13 -1.35
CA HIS A 38 8.63 -1.53 -2.46
C HIS A 38 10.08 -2.02 -2.47
N GLU A 39 10.73 -2.07 -3.64
CA GLU A 39 12.14 -2.49 -3.78
C GLU A 39 13.10 -1.60 -2.96
N GLY A 40 12.68 -0.36 -2.70
CA GLY A 40 13.36 0.56 -1.81
C GLY A 40 13.19 0.29 -0.31
N SER A 41 12.53 -0.82 0.07
CA SER A 41 12.31 -1.39 1.42
C SER A 41 11.20 -0.79 2.30
N TRP A 42 10.54 0.29 1.87
CA TRP A 42 9.32 0.79 2.55
C TRP A 42 8.08 -0.02 2.17
N LEU A 43 7.02 0.12 2.96
CA LEU A 43 5.70 -0.42 2.65
C LEU A 43 4.82 0.60 1.91
N CYS A 44 3.96 0.09 1.05
CA CYS A 44 2.87 0.82 0.43
C CYS A 44 1.55 0.12 0.75
N GLY A 45 0.46 0.88 0.77
CA GLY A 45 -0.90 0.39 1.02
C GLY A 45 -1.86 0.77 -0.11
N TYR A 46 -2.75 -0.15 -0.48
CA TYR A 46 -3.66 0.02 -1.62
C TYR A 46 -5.05 -0.54 -1.35
N VAL A 47 -6.06 0.08 -1.97
CA VAL A 47 -7.46 -0.37 -2.03
C VAL A 47 -7.88 -0.41 -3.50
N GLY A 48 -8.39 -1.54 -3.96
CA GLY A 48 -8.97 -1.67 -5.29
C GLY A 48 -10.46 -1.34 -5.24
N ILE A 49 -10.94 -0.57 -6.21
CA ILE A 49 -12.35 -0.23 -6.40
C ILE A 49 -12.85 -0.78 -7.75
N PRO A 50 -14.09 -1.31 -7.81
CA PRO A 50 -14.61 -1.92 -9.02
C PRO A 50 -14.98 -0.85 -10.06
N PRO A 51 -15.18 -1.24 -11.34
CA PRO A 51 -15.61 -0.34 -12.42
C PRO A 51 -16.88 0.46 -12.15
N THR A 52 -17.74 -0.01 -11.24
CA THR A 52 -18.98 0.66 -10.84
C THR A 52 -18.77 1.79 -9.83
N HIS A 53 -17.60 1.89 -9.21
CA HIS A 53 -17.33 2.89 -8.17
C HIS A 53 -17.12 4.29 -8.80
N PRO A 54 -17.67 5.39 -8.24
CA PRO A 54 -17.59 6.73 -8.85
C PRO A 54 -16.17 7.28 -9.06
N TYR A 55 -15.19 6.72 -8.36
CA TYR A 55 -13.78 7.13 -8.44
C TYR A 55 -12.93 6.22 -9.34
N TYR A 56 -13.54 5.23 -9.98
CA TYR A 56 -12.84 4.37 -10.92
C TYR A 56 -12.25 5.19 -12.08
N GLY A 57 -10.97 4.97 -12.37
CA GLY A 57 -10.27 5.65 -13.49
C GLY A 57 -9.83 7.09 -13.22
N LYS A 58 -10.04 7.62 -12.01
CA LYS A 58 -9.60 8.98 -11.65
C LYS A 58 -8.10 9.01 -11.37
N ASP A 59 -7.42 10.07 -11.78
CA ASP A 59 -5.99 10.24 -11.54
C ASP A 59 -5.72 10.67 -10.08
N MET A 60 -4.51 10.43 -9.58
CA MET A 60 -4.13 10.84 -8.23
C MET A 60 -4.19 12.37 -8.01
N LEU A 61 -4.18 13.17 -9.08
CA LEU A 61 -4.30 14.63 -9.03
C LEU A 61 -5.74 15.14 -9.06
N ASP A 62 -6.74 14.27 -9.31
CA ASP A 62 -8.15 14.64 -9.25
C ASP A 62 -8.50 15.21 -7.86
N ILE A 63 -9.33 16.26 -7.84
CA ILE A 63 -9.61 16.99 -6.59
C ILE A 63 -10.28 16.12 -5.53
N GLU A 64 -11.13 15.19 -5.97
CA GLU A 64 -11.82 14.23 -5.11
C GLU A 64 -10.85 13.18 -4.55
N ILE A 65 -9.90 12.71 -5.37
CA ILE A 65 -8.87 11.76 -4.92
C ILE A 65 -7.93 12.43 -3.93
N LYS A 66 -7.54 13.69 -4.18
CA LYS A 66 -6.72 14.48 -3.25
C LYS A 66 -7.42 14.81 -1.93
N ALA A 67 -8.75 14.76 -1.89
CA ALA A 67 -9.51 14.96 -0.66
C ALA A 67 -9.48 13.72 0.26
N LEU A 68 -9.18 12.54 -0.27
CA LEU A 68 -9.05 11.32 0.51
C LEU A 68 -7.87 11.42 1.49
N GLN A 69 -8.10 10.96 2.72
CA GLN A 69 -7.13 11.03 3.81
C GLN A 69 -6.47 9.67 4.02
N VAL A 70 -5.15 9.65 4.03
CA VAL A 70 -4.30 8.48 4.30
C VAL A 70 -2.99 8.96 4.93
N HIS A 71 -1.97 8.10 4.99
CA HIS A 71 -0.61 8.51 5.34
C HIS A 71 -0.11 9.56 4.34
N LYS A 72 -0.15 10.83 4.78
CA LYS A 72 0.15 12.06 4.03
C LYS A 72 -0.82 12.35 2.89
N LYS A 73 -0.94 11.49 1.86
CA LYS A 73 -1.79 11.68 0.68
C LYS A 73 -1.85 10.40 -0.17
N ILE A 74 -2.80 10.35 -1.10
CA ILE A 74 -2.76 9.38 -2.21
C ILE A 74 -1.53 9.68 -3.09
N THR A 75 -0.76 8.65 -3.38
CA THR A 75 0.42 8.69 -4.26
C THR A 75 0.39 7.66 -5.38
N PHE A 76 -0.69 6.87 -5.47
CA PHE A 76 -0.90 5.87 -6.50
C PHE A 76 -2.37 5.84 -6.95
N SER A 77 -2.59 5.82 -8.26
CA SER A 77 -3.93 5.68 -8.86
C SER A 77 -3.84 5.09 -10.26
N GLU A 78 -3.97 3.77 -10.38
CA GLU A 78 -3.79 3.08 -11.66
C GLU A 78 -4.68 1.85 -11.78
N ALA A 79 -4.88 1.37 -13.01
CA ALA A 79 -5.57 0.11 -13.28
C ALA A 79 -4.78 -1.09 -12.72
N SER A 80 -5.50 -2.19 -12.45
CA SER A 80 -4.87 -3.46 -12.07
C SER A 80 -3.80 -3.87 -13.08
N HIS A 81 -2.60 -4.16 -12.59
CA HIS A 81 -1.55 -4.73 -13.42
C HIS A 81 -1.87 -6.18 -13.78
N HIS A 82 -1.71 -6.55 -15.05
CA HIS A 82 -1.87 -7.94 -15.48
C HIS A 82 -0.50 -8.65 -15.47
N GLY A 83 -0.39 -9.72 -14.67
CA GLY A 83 0.80 -10.55 -14.60
C GLY A 83 0.95 -11.24 -13.26
N ASP A 84 2.03 -12.02 -13.14
CA ASP A 84 2.39 -12.77 -11.93
C ASP A 84 3.66 -12.21 -11.24
N ASP A 85 4.08 -11.00 -11.62
CA ASP A 85 5.17 -10.30 -10.94
C ASP A 85 4.74 -9.95 -9.51
N PRO A 86 5.39 -10.44 -8.45
CA PRO A 86 4.96 -10.20 -7.07
C PRO A 86 4.85 -8.71 -6.68
N ARG A 87 5.55 -7.84 -7.43
CA ARG A 87 5.55 -6.38 -7.27
C ARG A 87 4.35 -5.68 -7.92
N ALA A 88 3.54 -6.39 -8.69
CA ALA A 88 2.39 -5.83 -9.37
C ALA A 88 1.27 -5.48 -8.38
N VAL A 89 0.68 -4.29 -8.55
CA VAL A 89 -0.53 -3.88 -7.83
C VAL A 89 -1.75 -4.49 -8.55
N CYS A 90 -2.16 -5.66 -8.09
CA CYS A 90 -3.30 -6.43 -8.58
C CYS A 90 -3.65 -7.55 -7.59
N HIS A 91 -4.62 -8.39 -7.91
CA HIS A 91 -4.86 -9.64 -7.19
C HIS A 91 -3.89 -10.74 -7.61
N GLN A 92 -3.26 -11.40 -6.63
CA GLN A 92 -2.40 -12.56 -6.88
C GLN A 92 -2.69 -13.72 -5.94
N LEU A 93 -2.88 -13.43 -4.66
CA LEU A 93 -3.15 -14.43 -3.63
C LEU A 93 -4.64 -14.66 -3.41
N LEU A 94 -5.48 -13.71 -3.83
CA LEU A 94 -6.94 -13.83 -3.87
C LEU A 94 -7.43 -14.13 -5.30
N PRO A 95 -8.63 -14.72 -5.46
CA PRO A 95 -9.20 -14.95 -6.79
C PRO A 95 -9.24 -13.65 -7.61
N LYS A 96 -8.79 -13.71 -8.87
CA LYS A 96 -8.86 -12.60 -9.82
C LYS A 96 -10.33 -12.44 -10.25
N THR A 97 -11.12 -11.68 -9.50
CA THR A 97 -12.56 -11.58 -9.74
C THR A 97 -12.93 -10.41 -10.66
N ASP A 98 -12.16 -9.32 -10.70
CA ASP A 98 -12.51 -8.11 -11.45
C ASP A 98 -11.28 -7.28 -11.89
N ASP A 99 -11.48 -6.42 -12.91
CA ASP A 99 -10.54 -5.35 -13.28
C ASP A 99 -10.73 -4.17 -12.30
N TYR A 100 -9.95 -4.16 -11.22
CA TYR A 100 -9.99 -3.09 -10.22
C TYR A 100 -9.16 -1.88 -10.65
N TRP A 101 -9.58 -0.69 -10.23
CA TRP A 101 -8.75 0.49 -10.18
C TRP A 101 -8.18 0.65 -8.77
N TRP A 102 -6.86 0.76 -8.62
CA TRP A 102 -6.19 0.75 -7.33
C TRP A 102 -5.78 2.15 -6.92
N LEU A 103 -6.20 2.55 -5.72
CA LEU A 103 -5.79 3.78 -5.06
C LEU A 103 -4.86 3.44 -3.90
N GLY A 104 -3.77 4.18 -3.73
CA GLY A 104 -2.79 3.85 -2.68
C GLY A 104 -1.86 4.98 -2.26
N PHE A 105 -1.01 4.64 -1.30
CA PHE A 105 -0.01 5.53 -0.70
C PHE A 105 1.28 4.77 -0.40
N ASP A 106 2.40 5.48 -0.36
CA ASP A 106 3.71 4.96 0.03
C ASP A 106 4.14 5.47 1.42
N CYS A 107 5.02 4.72 2.08
CA CYS A 107 5.67 5.11 3.34
C CYS A 107 7.13 5.57 3.11
N SER A 108 7.36 6.44 2.13
CA SER A 108 8.67 7.03 1.82
C SER A 108 8.66 8.57 1.89
N HIS A 109 8.01 9.12 2.91
CA HIS A 109 7.99 10.56 3.17
C HIS A 109 9.14 11.00 4.10
N SER A 110 9.34 12.31 4.26
CA SER A 110 10.47 12.90 5.01
C SER A 110 10.59 12.48 6.48
N GLU A 111 9.53 11.93 7.07
CA GLU A 111 9.49 11.43 8.45
C GLU A 111 9.39 9.91 8.52
N ASP A 112 9.42 9.23 7.38
CA ASP A 112 9.37 7.77 7.34
C ASP A 112 10.80 7.22 7.37
N VAL A 113 11.01 6.27 8.27
CA VAL A 113 12.24 5.48 8.35
C VAL A 113 11.99 4.18 7.63
N PHE A 114 12.96 3.64 6.91
CA PHE A 114 12.84 2.31 6.29
C PHE A 114 14.22 1.65 6.13
N PRO A 115 14.27 0.32 5.95
CA PRO A 115 15.47 -0.50 6.17
C PRO A 115 16.72 -0.03 5.41
N ARG A 116 16.54 0.40 4.16
CA ARG A 116 17.65 0.78 3.27
C ARG A 116 18.29 2.12 3.60
N ILE A 117 17.61 2.98 4.37
CA ILE A 117 18.10 4.34 4.68
C ILE A 117 18.41 4.55 6.17
N ILE A 118 17.93 3.66 7.05
CA ILE A 118 17.99 3.89 8.51
C ILE A 118 19.40 4.14 9.05
N ASN A 119 20.41 3.45 8.52
CA ASN A 119 21.81 3.60 8.96
C ASN A 119 22.56 4.75 8.26
N PHE A 120 21.98 5.39 7.25
CA PHE A 120 22.64 6.40 6.43
C PHE A 120 22.20 7.84 6.73
N TYR A 121 21.08 8.01 7.45
CA TYR A 121 20.50 9.32 7.72
C TYR A 121 20.27 9.53 9.22
N ASN A 122 20.54 10.75 9.68
CA ASN A 122 20.10 11.19 11.00
C ASN A 122 18.64 11.64 10.90
N PHE A 123 17.74 10.79 11.37
CA PHE A 123 16.32 11.10 11.36
C PHE A 123 15.94 12.06 12.50
N PRO A 124 14.95 12.94 12.28
CA PRO A 124 14.38 13.72 13.37
C PRO A 124 13.72 12.79 14.40
N SER A 125 13.61 13.23 15.65
CA SER A 125 13.04 12.44 16.76
C SER A 125 11.60 11.94 16.52
N LYS A 126 10.85 12.60 15.65
CA LYS A 126 9.48 12.23 15.26
C LYS A 126 9.41 11.20 14.13
N ALA A 127 10.54 10.86 13.50
CA ALA A 127 10.54 9.90 12.42
C ALA A 127 10.23 8.50 12.95
N SER A 128 9.53 7.70 12.14
CA SER A 128 9.16 6.34 12.54
C SER A 128 9.04 5.44 11.32
N TYR A 129 9.33 4.16 11.54
CA TYR A 129 8.99 3.12 10.58
C TYR A 129 7.47 2.91 10.55
N LYS A 130 6.93 2.72 9.35
CA LYS A 130 5.51 2.45 9.12
C LYS A 130 5.34 0.96 8.89
N ASN A 131 5.11 0.24 9.98
CA ASN A 131 4.99 -1.21 9.99
C ASN A 131 3.67 -1.70 9.37
N VAL A 132 3.55 -3.02 9.19
CA VAL A 132 2.37 -3.65 8.58
C VAL A 132 1.06 -3.22 9.26
N GLU A 133 1.02 -3.13 10.58
CA GLU A 133 -0.21 -2.77 11.31
C GLU A 133 -0.62 -1.30 11.05
N PHE A 134 0.35 -0.39 11.01
CA PHE A 134 0.11 0.99 10.61
C PHE A 134 -0.47 1.07 9.19
N VAL A 135 0.17 0.40 8.23
CA VAL A 135 -0.26 0.45 6.83
C VAL A 135 -1.64 -0.18 6.66
N LYS A 136 -1.91 -1.31 7.33
CA LYS A 136 -3.22 -1.95 7.36
C LYS A 136 -4.30 -0.99 7.87
N THR A 137 -4.02 -0.30 8.98
CA THR A 137 -4.95 0.69 9.54
C THR A 137 -5.24 1.82 8.54
N GLN A 138 -4.23 2.31 7.83
CA GLN A 138 -4.40 3.35 6.82
C GLN A 138 -5.15 2.86 5.56
N VAL A 139 -4.91 1.62 5.13
CA VAL A 139 -5.64 0.97 4.03
C VAL A 139 -7.12 0.81 4.39
N GLU A 140 -7.42 0.31 5.59
CA GLU A 140 -8.81 0.19 6.07
C GLU A 140 -9.48 1.56 6.24
N PHE A 141 -8.72 2.59 6.65
CA PHE A 141 -9.22 3.96 6.74
C PHE A 141 -9.56 4.54 5.36
N LEU A 142 -8.74 4.27 4.33
CA LEU A 142 -9.05 4.60 2.94
C LEU A 142 -10.30 3.88 2.45
N ALA A 143 -10.38 2.57 2.67
CA ALA A 143 -11.53 1.76 2.26
C ALA A 143 -12.85 2.24 2.88
N ARG A 144 -12.84 2.70 4.15
CA ARG A 144 -14.03 3.29 4.79
C ARG A 144 -14.50 4.57 4.12
N GLN A 145 -13.58 5.43 3.65
CA GLN A 145 -13.94 6.65 2.92
C GLN A 145 -14.54 6.30 1.55
N LEU A 146 -13.95 5.35 0.83
CA LEU A 146 -14.46 4.87 -0.45
C LEU A 146 -15.85 4.24 -0.31
N ASN A 147 -16.09 3.48 0.76
CA ASN A 147 -17.39 2.87 1.04
C ASN A 147 -18.53 3.89 1.26
N GLN A 148 -18.23 5.16 1.56
CA GLN A 148 -19.25 6.20 1.73
C GLN A 148 -19.78 6.74 0.39
N LEU A 149 -19.18 6.33 -0.72
CA LEU A 149 -19.43 6.87 -2.06
C LEU A 149 -20.11 5.85 -3.01
N GLN A 150 -20.62 4.74 -2.47
CA GLN A 150 -21.30 3.69 -3.25
C GLN A 150 -22.74 4.07 -3.62
#